data_AF-A0AAW4XSV2-F1
#
_entry.id   AF-A0AAW4XSV2-F1
#
_cell.length_a   1.000
_cell.length_b   1.000
_cell.length_c   1.000
_cell.angle_alpha   90.00
_cell.angle_beta   90.00
_cell.angle_gamma   90.00
#
_symmetry.space_group_name_H-M   'P 1'
#
loop_
_entity.id
_entity.type
_entity.pdbx_description
1 polymer ?
#
loop_
_entity_poly.entity_id
_entity_poly.type
_entity_poly.pdbx_seq_one_letter_code
_entity_poly.pdbx_strand_id
1 'polypeptide(L)'
;MIKKHNLLRSQIFLACCLVVGGAHAQISFSGDTTPTGDFGGREEFRGHVSVGQFNEGTLDMTSGAVFNQRGRANIGSTVGSAGTVNVSGGAEWHTLSLGVGGAGVANLNIFNGGKIFSAGGSIGTSDDGGAMVTVSGPGSSWIVPIEHNHDFWIGGRGPSTLRVLNGGTVSTTSDIYTSLHSSATANIEIDGANSSFTAKDFCWLGILGTTSVKITNGGLLSCGYESYLGWGDVSLSGAGSKWVVSGSLDIGRPLKNTRGELTIGEGSAVEVARTLTLAKGYSTSMNGSGTLNIEGTTEPGILRTPKVVFGDMSINTINFKHTNTSGNYQFTPSISGPGLMNVFGGGTTVLTGDNVFSGHVMVRAGVLRAGSATALPEATYLVRQAGTLDANGNSFLLNMLTNGGNVILGTRDTSTTLSTKYDLNGYGGTIHLNAALGGNASPTQKLVIGQSTNGTATLNIRNLGGAGAQTTGNGILVVQVTHDSNGQFSLPRPGYIQVGAYRYNLVKVGRNWYLQSTRNLIKAASADEQAACTAGDPLAAACTVTPGTGTVAATKPTALTASAADAAAAAETAAPAAETSAELDGTAHGLDDIKDGEAVRLAEAVPVPGLGAMGMVSLSSLMGIAGLRRSRKSA
;
A
#
# COMPACT_ATOMS: atom_id res chain seq x y z
N MET A 1 -75.38 -26.20 21.27
CA MET A 1 -73.92 -26.46 21.16
C MET A 1 -73.29 -25.23 20.49
N ILE A 2 -72.64 -24.35 21.27
CA ILE A 2 -71.18 -24.06 21.26
C ILE A 2 -70.80 -23.18 20.04
N LYS A 3 -70.25 -21.95 20.10
CA LYS A 3 -69.66 -21.10 21.17
C LYS A 3 -69.43 -19.65 20.63
N LYS A 4 -69.51 -18.68 21.56
CA LYS A 4 -68.69 -17.43 21.76
C LYS A 4 -68.64 -16.33 20.66
N HIS A 5 -69.17 -15.12 20.90
CA HIS A 5 -68.59 -13.96 21.67
C HIS A 5 -67.35 -13.31 21.02
N ASN A 6 -67.47 -12.09 20.44
CA ASN A 6 -67.14 -10.84 21.16
C ASN A 6 -67.34 -9.56 20.32
N LEU A 7 -67.67 -8.50 21.06
CA LEU A 7 -67.98 -7.13 20.67
C LEU A 7 -66.83 -6.39 19.94
N LEU A 8 -67.19 -5.57 18.94
CA LEU A 8 -66.42 -4.40 18.53
C LEU A 8 -67.21 -3.13 18.89
N ARG A 9 -66.69 -2.38 19.87
CA ARG A 9 -66.99 -0.97 20.14
C ARG A 9 -65.74 -0.31 20.69
N SER A 10 -65.46 0.91 20.21
CA SER A 10 -64.87 2.08 20.91
C SER A 10 -63.90 2.79 19.95
N GLN A 11 -64.34 3.82 19.22
CA GLN A 11 -64.51 5.24 19.61
C GLN A 11 -63.24 6.07 19.40
N ILE A 12 -63.47 7.14 18.63
CA ILE A 12 -62.65 8.30 18.30
C ILE A 12 -62.20 9.05 19.56
N PHE A 13 -60.99 9.62 19.57
CA PHE A 13 -60.73 10.83 20.35
C PHE A 13 -60.04 11.91 19.51
N LEU A 14 -60.78 13.00 19.41
CA LEU A 14 -60.47 14.34 18.93
C LEU A 14 -59.59 15.06 19.97
N ALA A 15 -58.52 15.72 19.53
CA ALA A 15 -57.88 16.78 20.30
C ALA A 15 -57.77 18.03 19.42
N CYS A 16 -58.76 18.90 19.55
CA CYS A 16 -58.73 20.27 19.05
C CYS A 16 -58.04 21.13 20.11
N CYS A 17 -56.97 21.84 19.73
CA CYS A 17 -56.49 23.01 20.47
C CYS A 17 -56.10 24.08 19.46
N LEU A 18 -56.76 25.23 19.57
CA LEU A 18 -56.62 26.40 18.71
C LEU A 18 -55.29 27.11 19.03
N VAL A 19 -54.33 27.10 18.12
CA VAL A 19 -53.24 28.10 18.06
C VAL A 19 -53.15 28.57 16.60
N VAL A 20 -53.33 29.87 16.40
CA VAL A 20 -53.20 30.52 15.09
C VAL A 20 -51.71 30.69 14.78
N GLY A 21 -51.22 29.85 13.89
CA GLY A 21 -49.88 29.88 13.29
C GLY A 21 -49.72 28.59 12.49
N GLY A 22 -49.45 28.69 11.18
CA GLY A 22 -49.51 27.55 10.24
C GLY A 22 -48.76 26.31 10.75
N ALA A 23 -49.51 25.33 11.26
CA ALA A 23 -48.97 24.09 11.76
C ALA A 23 -48.80 23.10 10.60
N HIS A 24 -47.56 22.85 10.21
CA HIS A 24 -47.24 21.69 9.37
C HIS A 24 -47.37 20.43 10.25
N ALA A 25 -48.28 19.52 9.89
CA ALA A 25 -48.45 18.26 10.62
C ALA A 25 -47.15 17.45 10.58
N GLN A 26 -46.61 17.13 11.76
CA GLN A 26 -45.50 16.20 11.92
C GLN A 26 -46.09 14.79 12.12
N ILE A 27 -45.66 13.83 11.29
CA ILE A 27 -45.93 12.41 11.59
C ILE A 27 -44.74 11.91 12.40
N SER A 28 -44.99 11.61 13.67
CA SER A 28 -44.03 10.91 14.52
C SER A 28 -44.49 9.47 14.68
N PHE A 29 -43.68 8.52 14.22
CA PHE A 29 -43.86 7.11 14.56
C PHE A 29 -43.22 6.87 15.92
N SER A 30 -44.06 6.78 16.96
CA SER A 30 -43.69 6.20 18.25
C SER A 30 -44.26 4.79 18.31
N GLY A 31 -43.41 3.77 18.44
CA GLY A 31 -43.77 2.35 18.28
C GLY A 31 -43.59 1.81 16.86
N ASP A 32 -44.02 0.56 16.63
CA ASP A 32 -43.85 -0.14 15.35
C ASP A 32 -44.99 0.17 14.37
N THR A 33 -44.63 0.54 13.14
CA THR A 33 -45.60 0.74 12.05
C THR A 33 -45.17 0.03 10.79
N THR A 34 -46.10 -0.75 10.20
CA THR A 34 -45.90 -1.53 8.99
C THR A 34 -46.89 -1.07 7.89
N PRO A 35 -46.71 0.13 7.32
CA PRO A 35 -47.57 0.60 6.25
C PRO A 35 -47.59 -0.40 5.08
N THR A 36 -48.77 -0.97 4.79
CA THR A 36 -49.01 -1.88 3.65
C THR A 36 -50.00 -1.21 2.68
N GLY A 37 -49.60 -1.02 1.42
CA GLY A 37 -50.41 -0.37 0.38
C GLY A 37 -49.71 0.78 -0.36
N ASP A 38 -50.33 1.26 -1.45
CA ASP A 38 -49.92 2.46 -2.18
C ASP A 38 -50.50 3.71 -1.50
N PHE A 39 -49.65 4.56 -0.92
CA PHE A 39 -50.06 5.89 -0.44
C PHE A 39 -50.12 6.92 -1.58
N GLY A 40 -49.78 6.51 -2.81
CA GLY A 40 -49.74 7.30 -4.04
C GLY A 40 -51.10 7.62 -4.67
N GLY A 41 -52.20 7.27 -4.01
CA GLY A 41 -53.54 7.73 -4.39
C GLY A 41 -53.79 9.21 -4.03
N ARG A 42 -53.21 10.15 -4.80
CA ARG A 42 -53.54 11.60 -4.86
C ARG A 42 -53.16 12.53 -3.68
N GLU A 43 -52.52 12.10 -2.60
CA GLU A 43 -52.17 13.01 -1.49
C GLU A 43 -50.65 13.05 -1.27
N GLU A 44 -49.98 14.07 -1.83
CA GLU A 44 -48.58 14.37 -1.53
C GLU A 44 -48.41 14.76 -0.05
N PHE A 45 -47.68 13.98 0.75
CA PHE A 45 -47.46 14.35 2.14
C PHE A 45 -46.35 15.41 2.26
N ARG A 46 -46.74 16.66 2.53
CA ARG A 46 -45.79 17.80 2.65
C ARG A 46 -45.17 17.97 4.04
N GLY A 47 -45.57 17.16 5.02
CA GLY A 47 -45.10 17.26 6.41
C GLY A 47 -43.73 16.64 6.68
N HIS A 48 -43.18 16.95 7.85
CA HIS A 48 -41.97 16.30 8.36
C HIS A 48 -42.31 14.91 8.91
N VAL A 49 -41.42 13.95 8.67
CA VAL A 49 -41.52 12.58 9.19
C VAL A 49 -40.39 12.36 10.16
N SER A 50 -40.71 11.86 11.35
CA SER A 50 -39.71 11.43 12.33
C SER A 50 -39.98 10.00 12.77
N VAL A 51 -38.96 9.15 12.70
CA VAL A 51 -39.00 7.77 13.19
C VAL A 51 -38.15 7.70 14.44
N GLY A 52 -38.77 7.35 15.58
CA GLY A 52 -38.08 7.35 16.87
C GLY A 52 -37.62 8.75 17.27
N GLN A 53 -38.53 9.73 17.34
CA GLN A 53 -38.17 11.11 17.66
C GLN A 53 -37.72 11.27 19.11
N PHE A 54 -38.56 10.82 20.06
CA PHE A 54 -38.36 10.99 21.51
C PHE A 54 -38.19 9.66 22.26
N ASN A 55 -38.59 8.55 21.64
CA ASN A 55 -38.54 7.18 22.15
C ASN A 55 -38.12 6.24 21.01
N GLU A 56 -38.28 4.93 21.21
CA GLU A 56 -38.15 3.95 20.15
C GLU A 56 -39.28 4.07 19.11
N GLY A 57 -38.93 3.91 17.84
CA GLY A 57 -39.90 3.86 16.74
C GLY A 57 -39.37 3.09 15.55
N THR A 58 -40.24 2.29 14.92
CA THR A 58 -39.91 1.47 13.76
C THR A 58 -40.84 1.78 12.59
N LEU A 59 -40.28 1.89 11.40
CA LEU A 59 -41.00 2.01 10.13
C LEU A 59 -40.56 0.90 9.18
N ASP A 60 -41.46 -0.04 8.88
CA ASP A 60 -41.21 -1.10 7.91
C ASP A 60 -42.02 -0.87 6.62
N MET A 61 -41.30 -0.62 5.54
CA MET A 61 -41.85 -0.55 4.19
C MET A 61 -41.53 -1.84 3.44
N THR A 62 -42.58 -2.53 2.98
CA THR A 62 -42.47 -3.83 2.31
C THR A 62 -43.41 -3.92 1.11
N SER A 63 -43.36 -5.04 0.37
CA SER A 63 -44.38 -5.42 -0.62
C SER A 63 -44.64 -4.36 -1.70
N GLY A 64 -43.61 -3.67 -2.18
CA GLY A 64 -43.71 -2.66 -3.22
C GLY A 64 -44.38 -1.35 -2.78
N ALA A 65 -44.56 -1.11 -1.48
CA ALA A 65 -45.17 0.12 -0.98
C ALA A 65 -44.41 1.37 -1.47
N VAL A 66 -45.14 2.38 -1.94
CA VAL A 66 -44.58 3.67 -2.35
C VAL A 66 -44.97 4.74 -1.33
N PHE A 67 -43.99 5.38 -0.70
CA PHE A 67 -44.20 6.47 0.24
C PHE A 67 -43.63 7.77 -0.33
N ASN A 68 -44.52 8.66 -0.81
CA ASN A 68 -44.15 9.94 -1.40
C ASN A 68 -44.28 11.09 -0.39
N GLN A 69 -43.16 11.49 0.18
CA GLN A 69 -43.04 12.61 1.11
C GLN A 69 -42.29 13.78 0.42
N ARG A 70 -42.80 15.01 0.56
CA ARG A 70 -42.12 16.24 0.09
C ARG A 70 -41.48 17.07 1.23
N GLY A 71 -41.63 16.63 2.47
CA GLY A 71 -40.96 17.23 3.64
C GLY A 71 -39.65 16.52 4.00
N ARG A 72 -38.98 16.99 5.08
CA ARG A 72 -37.76 16.35 5.61
C ARG A 72 -38.10 15.12 6.45
N ALA A 73 -37.28 14.08 6.37
CA ALA A 73 -37.34 12.89 7.19
C ALA A 73 -36.16 12.81 8.16
N ASN A 74 -36.41 12.39 9.41
CA ASN A 74 -35.38 12.15 10.41
C ASN A 74 -35.58 10.79 11.10
N ILE A 75 -34.48 10.10 11.40
CA ILE A 75 -34.47 8.83 12.14
C ILE A 75 -33.61 9.03 13.38
N GLY A 76 -34.12 8.73 14.58
CA GLY A 76 -33.38 8.78 15.85
C GLY A 76 -32.87 10.18 16.20
N SER A 77 -33.79 11.16 16.36
CA SER A 77 -33.41 12.58 16.38
C SER A 77 -32.99 13.14 17.74
N THR A 78 -33.54 12.68 18.88
CA THR A 78 -33.24 13.25 20.20
C THR A 78 -32.44 12.30 21.09
N VAL A 79 -31.76 12.85 22.09
CA VAL A 79 -31.02 12.07 23.10
C VAL A 79 -31.94 11.01 23.71
N GLY A 80 -31.46 9.78 23.80
CA GLY A 80 -32.20 8.63 24.37
C GLY A 80 -33.27 8.03 23.46
N SER A 81 -33.48 8.54 22.25
CA SER A 81 -34.39 7.96 21.25
C SER A 81 -33.70 6.93 20.37
N ALA A 82 -34.49 6.01 19.77
CA ALA A 82 -33.99 5.07 18.78
C ALA A 82 -34.96 4.97 17.59
N GLY A 83 -34.47 5.22 16.38
CA GLY A 83 -35.26 5.08 15.16
C GLY A 83 -34.75 3.92 14.31
N THR A 84 -35.66 3.05 13.85
CA THR A 84 -35.34 1.99 12.90
C THR A 84 -36.23 2.11 11.67
N VAL A 85 -35.63 2.10 10.48
CA VAL A 85 -36.38 2.08 9.21
C VAL A 85 -35.89 0.92 8.36
N ASN A 86 -36.81 0.07 7.91
CA ASN A 86 -36.54 -1.01 6.97
C ASN A 86 -37.32 -0.77 5.67
N VAL A 87 -36.62 -0.62 4.54
CA VAL A 87 -37.21 -0.50 3.21
C VAL A 87 -36.84 -1.74 2.40
N SER A 88 -37.84 -2.55 2.04
CA SER A 88 -37.60 -3.84 1.40
C SER A 88 -38.71 -4.30 0.47
N GLY A 89 -38.50 -5.43 -0.22
CA GLY A 89 -39.51 -6.06 -1.07
C GLY A 89 -39.96 -5.16 -2.23
N GLY A 90 -39.03 -4.41 -2.82
CA GLY A 90 -39.31 -3.45 -3.89
C GLY A 90 -40.00 -2.15 -3.46
N ALA A 91 -40.17 -1.89 -2.16
CA ALA A 91 -40.75 -0.64 -1.67
C ALA A 91 -39.88 0.57 -2.02
N GLU A 92 -40.52 1.72 -2.25
CA GLU A 92 -39.85 2.97 -2.60
C GLU A 92 -40.24 4.11 -1.65
N TRP A 93 -39.26 4.77 -1.05
CA TRP A 93 -39.47 5.95 -0.22
C TRP A 93 -38.89 7.19 -0.90
N HIS A 94 -39.73 8.18 -1.18
CA HIS A 94 -39.33 9.48 -1.72
C HIS A 94 -39.45 10.53 -0.62
N THR A 95 -38.40 11.32 -0.38
CA THR A 95 -38.37 12.39 0.64
C THR A 95 -37.57 13.59 0.16
N LEU A 96 -37.76 14.78 0.74
CA LEU A 96 -36.96 15.95 0.36
C LEU A 96 -35.52 15.83 0.89
N SER A 97 -35.35 15.44 2.15
CA SER A 97 -34.03 15.22 2.74
C SER A 97 -34.13 14.16 3.81
N LEU A 98 -33.14 13.28 3.89
CA LEU A 98 -33.12 12.21 4.88
C LEU A 98 -31.96 12.39 5.87
N GLY A 99 -32.29 12.63 7.14
CA GLY A 99 -31.36 12.60 8.26
C GLY A 99 -31.41 11.28 8.99
N VAL A 100 -30.29 10.56 9.02
CA VAL A 100 -30.12 9.31 9.78
C VAL A 100 -29.21 9.58 10.97
N GLY A 101 -29.78 9.57 12.16
CA GLY A 101 -29.07 9.80 13.42
C GLY A 101 -28.89 11.28 13.71
N GLY A 102 -29.68 11.77 14.67
CA GLY A 102 -29.49 13.03 15.36
C GLY A 102 -28.72 12.79 16.65
N ALA A 103 -29.32 13.14 17.81
CA ALA A 103 -28.77 12.83 19.13
C ALA A 103 -29.20 11.47 19.68
N GLY A 104 -30.06 10.75 18.96
CA GLY A 104 -30.46 9.37 19.25
C GLY A 104 -29.69 8.36 18.39
N VAL A 105 -30.02 7.08 18.57
CA VAL A 105 -29.50 5.99 17.73
C VAL A 105 -30.41 5.82 16.50
N ALA A 106 -29.83 5.64 15.32
CA ALA A 106 -30.59 5.45 14.09
C ALA A 106 -30.07 4.28 13.27
N ASN A 107 -30.98 3.41 12.86
CA ASN A 107 -30.72 2.30 11.95
C ASN A 107 -31.60 2.44 10.70
N LEU A 108 -30.96 2.54 9.54
CA LEU A 108 -31.63 2.54 8.26
C LEU A 108 -31.17 1.36 7.42
N ASN A 109 -32.12 0.58 6.94
CA ASN A 109 -31.92 -0.70 6.29
C ASN A 109 -32.64 -0.70 4.94
N ILE A 110 -31.90 -0.88 3.85
CA ILE A 110 -32.44 -0.94 2.49
C ILE A 110 -32.03 -2.30 1.91
N PHE A 111 -32.99 -3.19 1.75
CA PHE A 111 -32.75 -4.60 1.41
C PHE A 111 -33.72 -5.11 0.33
N ASN A 112 -33.43 -6.27 -0.26
CA ASN A 112 -34.36 -7.00 -1.13
C ASN A 112 -35.06 -6.12 -2.19
N GLY A 113 -34.28 -5.27 -2.88
CA GLY A 113 -34.80 -4.39 -3.94
C GLY A 113 -35.48 -3.10 -3.46
N GLY A 114 -35.47 -2.81 -2.16
CA GLY A 114 -35.99 -1.56 -1.62
C GLY A 114 -35.21 -0.33 -2.11
N LYS A 115 -35.87 0.82 -2.21
CA LYS A 115 -35.24 2.05 -2.71
C LYS A 115 -35.61 3.27 -1.89
N ILE A 116 -34.63 4.16 -1.74
CA ILE A 116 -34.85 5.50 -1.18
C ILE A 116 -34.39 6.53 -2.20
N PHE A 117 -35.23 7.54 -2.41
CA PHE A 117 -34.93 8.73 -3.19
C PHE A 117 -35.01 9.94 -2.24
N SER A 118 -33.91 10.69 -2.11
CA SER A 118 -33.89 11.91 -1.30
C SER A 118 -33.13 13.03 -2.00
N ALA A 119 -33.61 14.27 -1.98
CA ALA A 119 -32.86 15.38 -2.61
C ALA A 119 -31.56 15.74 -1.84
N GLY A 120 -31.48 15.40 -0.55
CA GLY A 120 -30.26 15.46 0.26
C GLY A 120 -30.20 14.32 1.28
N GLY A 121 -29.01 14.04 1.82
CA GLY A 121 -28.81 12.93 2.75
C GLY A 121 -27.72 13.22 3.78
N SER A 122 -27.98 12.86 5.03
CA SER A 122 -27.04 13.04 6.13
C SER A 122 -27.03 11.86 7.07
N ILE A 123 -25.85 11.37 7.43
CA ILE A 123 -25.65 10.30 8.42
C ILE A 123 -24.84 10.87 9.59
N GLY A 124 -25.37 10.77 10.81
CA GLY A 124 -24.77 11.22 12.07
C GLY A 124 -24.64 12.74 12.18
N THR A 125 -25.75 13.42 12.46
CA THR A 125 -25.84 14.89 12.49
C THR A 125 -25.59 15.53 13.85
N SER A 126 -25.36 14.76 14.93
CA SER A 126 -24.99 15.29 16.25
C SER A 126 -23.85 14.48 16.88
N ASP A 127 -23.21 15.03 17.91
CA ASP A 127 -22.02 14.45 18.54
C ASP A 127 -22.30 13.17 19.36
N ASP A 128 -23.52 13.00 19.90
CA ASP A 128 -23.84 11.98 20.91
C ASP A 128 -24.68 10.78 20.37
N GLY A 129 -25.10 10.84 19.10
CA GLY A 129 -25.93 9.82 18.45
C GLY A 129 -25.15 8.96 17.46
N GLY A 130 -25.39 7.65 17.48
CA GLY A 130 -24.82 6.70 16.52
C GLY A 130 -25.75 6.44 15.35
N ALA A 131 -25.24 6.55 14.12
CA ALA A 131 -26.01 6.31 12.91
C ALA A 131 -25.44 5.12 12.11
N MET A 132 -26.30 4.17 11.76
CA MET A 132 -25.95 3.04 10.88
C MET A 132 -26.91 2.98 9.69
N VAL A 133 -26.35 3.00 8.49
CA VAL A 133 -27.06 2.78 7.24
C VAL A 133 -26.52 1.53 6.58
N THR A 134 -27.40 0.59 6.22
CA THR A 134 -27.05 -0.59 5.43
C THR A 134 -27.88 -0.64 4.17
N VAL A 135 -27.21 -0.73 3.01
CA VAL A 135 -27.82 -0.97 1.71
C VAL A 135 -27.28 -2.29 1.19
N SER A 136 -28.10 -3.34 1.16
CA SER A 136 -27.63 -4.69 0.78
C SER A 136 -28.56 -5.41 -0.17
N GLY A 137 -27.98 -6.19 -1.07
CA GLY A 137 -28.70 -7.05 -2.01
C GLY A 137 -28.97 -6.37 -3.36
N PRO A 138 -29.10 -7.16 -4.44
CA PRO A 138 -29.36 -6.64 -5.78
C PRO A 138 -30.62 -5.77 -5.84
N GLY A 139 -30.51 -4.62 -6.52
CA GLY A 139 -31.61 -3.68 -6.71
C GLY A 139 -31.89 -2.78 -5.51
N SER A 140 -31.30 -3.05 -4.34
CA SER A 140 -31.40 -2.18 -3.17
C SER A 140 -30.61 -0.89 -3.41
N SER A 141 -31.23 0.27 -3.20
CA SER A 141 -30.57 1.55 -3.52
C SER A 141 -30.95 2.74 -2.63
N TRP A 142 -29.97 3.61 -2.37
CA TRP A 142 -30.23 4.98 -1.93
C TRP A 142 -29.71 5.95 -2.98
N ILE A 143 -30.62 6.71 -3.56
CA ILE A 143 -30.36 7.61 -4.68
C ILE A 143 -30.62 9.04 -4.22
N VAL A 144 -29.64 9.91 -4.47
CA VAL A 144 -29.71 11.35 -4.19
C VAL A 144 -29.58 12.11 -5.51
N PRO A 145 -30.69 12.25 -6.26
CA PRO A 145 -30.70 12.94 -7.56
C PRO A 145 -30.86 14.46 -7.35
N ILE A 146 -30.03 15.25 -8.04
CA ILE A 146 -30.00 16.73 -8.03
C ILE A 146 -31.36 17.38 -7.76
N GLU A 147 -31.47 18.19 -6.68
CA GLU A 147 -32.15 19.49 -6.67
C GLU A 147 -31.49 20.40 -5.60
N HIS A 148 -30.82 21.48 -6.04
CA HIS A 148 -30.37 22.64 -5.23
C HIS A 148 -29.61 22.41 -3.90
N ASN A 149 -28.31 22.77 -3.85
CA ASN A 149 -27.59 23.17 -2.62
C ASN A 149 -27.65 22.20 -1.42
N HIS A 150 -27.85 20.91 -1.68
CA HIS A 150 -27.96 19.86 -0.67
C HIS A 150 -26.86 18.82 -0.88
N ASP A 151 -25.93 18.78 0.05
CA ASP A 151 -24.79 17.87 0.05
C ASP A 151 -25.16 16.50 0.62
N PHE A 152 -24.39 15.46 0.26
CA PHE A 152 -24.46 14.16 0.92
C PHE A 152 -23.31 14.04 1.91
N TRP A 153 -23.60 13.98 3.21
CA TRP A 153 -22.54 13.87 4.22
C TRP A 153 -22.69 12.68 5.17
N ILE A 154 -21.55 12.14 5.59
CA ILE A 154 -21.42 11.02 6.53
C ILE A 154 -20.50 11.44 7.66
N GLY A 155 -20.92 11.29 8.92
CA GLY A 155 -20.15 11.82 10.03
C GLY A 155 -20.18 13.35 10.01
N GLY A 156 -21.38 13.92 10.08
CA GLY A 156 -21.49 15.38 10.22
C GLY A 156 -20.83 15.83 11.53
N ARG A 157 -21.22 15.22 12.65
CA ARG A 157 -20.72 15.56 14.00
C ARG A 157 -20.35 14.33 14.83
N GLY A 158 -21.15 13.27 14.75
CA GLY A 158 -20.97 12.05 15.53
C GLY A 158 -20.54 10.83 14.73
N PRO A 159 -20.38 9.69 15.40
CA PRO A 159 -19.97 8.44 14.77
C PRO A 159 -21.03 7.92 13.80
N SER A 160 -20.60 7.64 12.58
CA SER A 160 -21.48 7.28 11.47
C SER A 160 -20.93 6.07 10.73
N THR A 161 -21.81 5.13 10.37
CA THR A 161 -21.46 3.95 9.58
C THR A 161 -22.36 3.84 8.35
N LEU A 162 -21.76 3.69 7.17
CA LEU A 162 -22.44 3.33 5.94
C LEU A 162 -21.90 1.99 5.43
N ARG A 163 -22.79 1.02 5.20
CA ARG A 163 -22.47 -0.30 4.64
C ARG A 163 -23.20 -0.48 3.32
N VAL A 164 -22.47 -0.70 2.24
CA VAL A 164 -22.99 -1.01 0.91
C VAL A 164 -22.51 -2.41 0.54
N LEU A 165 -23.42 -3.38 0.58
CA LEU A 165 -23.07 -4.80 0.61
C LEU A 165 -23.79 -5.58 -0.50
N ASN A 166 -23.22 -6.72 -0.92
CA ASN A 166 -23.90 -7.74 -1.72
C ASN A 166 -24.69 -7.21 -2.95
N GLY A 167 -24.13 -6.25 -3.69
CA GLY A 167 -24.78 -5.66 -4.87
C GLY A 167 -25.71 -4.47 -4.59
N GLY A 168 -25.74 -3.96 -3.35
CA GLY A 168 -26.43 -2.73 -2.99
C GLY A 168 -25.76 -1.49 -3.59
N THR A 169 -26.50 -0.40 -3.75
CA THR A 169 -25.96 0.82 -4.38
C THR A 169 -26.33 2.09 -3.62
N VAL A 170 -25.37 3.00 -3.49
CA VAL A 170 -25.60 4.37 -3.02
C VAL A 170 -25.06 5.32 -4.07
N SER A 171 -25.89 6.25 -4.53
CA SER A 171 -25.47 7.19 -5.56
C SER A 171 -25.94 8.61 -5.26
N THR A 172 -25.06 9.57 -5.49
CA THR A 172 -25.35 11.00 -5.45
C THR A 172 -24.83 11.66 -6.71
N THR A 173 -25.56 12.66 -7.18
CA THR A 173 -25.11 13.54 -8.26
C THR A 173 -24.29 14.73 -7.78
N SER A 174 -24.24 14.96 -6.47
CA SER A 174 -23.45 16.01 -5.81
C SER A 174 -22.15 15.44 -5.24
N ASP A 175 -21.51 16.22 -4.38
CA ASP A 175 -20.35 15.83 -3.60
C ASP A 175 -20.70 14.83 -2.49
N ILE A 176 -19.70 14.01 -2.13
CA ILE A 176 -19.66 13.28 -0.87
C ILE A 176 -18.75 14.03 0.08
N TYR A 177 -19.25 14.33 1.29
CA TYR A 177 -18.46 14.89 2.37
C TYR A 177 -18.41 13.94 3.56
N THR A 178 -17.25 13.78 4.18
CA THR A 178 -17.15 12.99 5.42
C THR A 178 -16.40 13.72 6.53
N SER A 179 -16.87 13.47 7.75
CA SER A 179 -16.23 13.94 8.99
C SER A 179 -16.07 15.47 9.03
N LEU A 180 -17.21 16.18 8.99
CA LEU A 180 -17.28 17.65 8.92
C LEU A 180 -16.94 18.37 10.23
N HIS A 181 -16.69 17.63 11.30
CA HIS A 181 -16.31 18.16 12.61
C HIS A 181 -15.14 17.35 13.18
N SER A 182 -14.33 17.94 14.05
CA SER A 182 -13.11 17.31 14.57
C SER A 182 -13.33 16.06 15.42
N SER A 183 -14.51 15.90 16.02
CA SER A 183 -14.96 14.71 16.76
C SER A 183 -15.57 13.63 15.87
N ALA A 184 -15.95 13.98 14.64
CA ALA A 184 -16.74 13.11 13.78
C ALA A 184 -15.90 11.95 13.24
N THR A 185 -16.52 10.77 13.22
CA THR A 185 -15.96 9.57 12.60
C THR A 185 -16.92 9.03 11.55
N ALA A 186 -16.41 8.77 10.34
CA ALA A 186 -17.17 8.18 9.24
C ALA A 186 -16.55 6.84 8.83
N ASN A 187 -17.29 5.76 9.05
CA ASN A 187 -16.89 4.40 8.68
C ASN A 187 -17.70 3.95 7.47
N ILE A 188 -17.03 3.68 6.35
CA ILE A 188 -17.67 3.30 5.10
C ILE A 188 -17.17 1.92 4.68
N GLU A 189 -18.07 0.97 4.50
CA GLU A 189 -17.78 -0.37 3.99
C GLU A 189 -18.49 -0.57 2.67
N ILE A 190 -17.74 -0.93 1.62
CA ILE A 190 -18.26 -1.27 0.30
C ILE A 190 -17.76 -2.67 -0.03
N ASP A 191 -18.63 -3.67 0.14
CA ASP A 191 -18.24 -5.08 0.08
C ASP A 191 -19.10 -5.89 -0.89
N GLY A 192 -18.44 -6.72 -1.70
CA GLY A 192 -19.09 -7.65 -2.61
C GLY A 192 -19.26 -7.10 -4.02
N ALA A 193 -19.36 -8.02 -4.98
CA ALA A 193 -19.50 -7.68 -6.39
C ALA A 193 -20.75 -6.82 -6.64
N ASN A 194 -20.59 -5.81 -7.50
CA ASN A 194 -21.62 -4.81 -7.85
C ASN A 194 -22.07 -3.89 -6.70
N SER A 195 -21.50 -4.02 -5.50
CA SER A 195 -21.70 -3.03 -4.44
C SER A 195 -21.01 -1.72 -4.82
N SER A 196 -21.72 -0.60 -4.79
CA SER A 196 -21.14 0.68 -5.22
C SER A 196 -21.59 1.88 -4.41
N PHE A 197 -20.64 2.77 -4.14
CA PHE A 197 -20.90 4.12 -3.64
C PHE A 197 -20.35 5.12 -4.65
N THR A 198 -21.23 5.92 -5.26
CA THR A 198 -20.86 6.79 -6.38
C THR A 198 -21.27 8.24 -6.13
N ALA A 199 -20.32 9.16 -6.32
CA ALA A 199 -20.57 10.59 -6.52
C ALA A 199 -20.30 10.97 -7.98
N LYS A 200 -21.17 11.80 -8.58
CA LYS A 200 -20.88 12.39 -9.90
C LYS A 200 -19.89 13.55 -9.85
N ASP A 201 -19.66 14.15 -8.69
CA ASP A 201 -18.76 15.30 -8.53
C ASP A 201 -17.59 14.96 -7.58
N PHE A 202 -17.34 15.74 -6.54
CA PHE A 202 -16.19 15.55 -5.66
C PHE A 202 -16.42 14.50 -4.58
N CYS A 203 -15.33 13.89 -4.11
CA CYS A 203 -15.30 13.14 -2.86
C CYS A 203 -14.35 13.82 -1.87
N TRP A 204 -14.88 14.32 -0.77
CA TRP A 204 -14.13 14.93 0.33
C TRP A 204 -14.15 14.02 1.53
N LEU A 205 -13.10 13.21 1.66
CA LEU A 205 -12.98 12.20 2.71
C LEU A 205 -12.12 12.72 3.87
N GLY A 206 -12.65 12.76 5.08
CA GLY A 206 -11.91 13.09 6.29
C GLY A 206 -11.52 14.56 6.36
N ILE A 207 -12.50 15.47 6.30
CA ILE A 207 -12.20 16.90 6.22
C ILE A 207 -11.63 17.42 7.55
N LEU A 208 -12.42 17.33 8.62
CA LEU A 208 -12.04 17.84 9.95
C LEU A 208 -11.88 16.73 10.98
N GLY A 209 -12.68 15.67 10.88
CA GLY A 209 -12.57 14.45 11.66
C GLY A 209 -12.06 13.27 10.83
N THR A 210 -12.08 12.06 11.40
CA THR A 210 -11.46 10.89 10.76
C THR A 210 -12.45 10.12 9.89
N THR A 211 -11.98 9.61 8.75
CA THR A 211 -12.74 8.71 7.88
C THR A 211 -11.99 7.40 7.69
N SER A 212 -12.70 6.28 7.73
CA SER A 212 -12.17 4.99 7.32
C SER A 212 -13.06 4.43 6.22
N VAL A 213 -12.46 4.12 5.06
CA VAL A 213 -13.16 3.48 3.94
C VAL A 213 -12.53 2.13 3.66
N LYS A 214 -13.34 1.08 3.65
CA LYS A 214 -12.94 -0.27 3.29
C LYS A 214 -13.70 -0.72 2.04
N ILE A 215 -12.95 -1.10 1.00
CA ILE A 215 -13.50 -1.58 -0.27
C ILE A 215 -13.03 -3.01 -0.51
N THR A 216 -13.95 -3.97 -0.47
CA THR A 216 -13.61 -5.39 -0.53
C THR A 216 -14.45 -6.21 -1.49
N ASN A 217 -13.90 -7.35 -1.92
CA ASN A 217 -14.59 -8.40 -2.66
C ASN A 217 -15.36 -7.91 -3.91
N GLY A 218 -14.82 -6.95 -4.66
CA GLY A 218 -15.45 -6.42 -5.86
C GLY A 218 -16.26 -5.14 -5.67
N GLY A 219 -16.19 -4.52 -4.49
CA GLY A 219 -16.83 -3.24 -4.20
C GLY A 219 -16.22 -2.07 -5.00
N LEU A 220 -17.00 -1.02 -5.22
CA LEU A 220 -16.61 0.17 -5.98
C LEU A 220 -16.91 1.47 -5.22
N LEU A 221 -15.88 2.30 -5.01
CA LEU A 221 -16.04 3.74 -4.76
C LEU A 221 -15.75 4.50 -6.06
N SER A 222 -16.65 5.38 -6.48
CA SER A 222 -16.49 6.17 -7.71
C SER A 222 -16.73 7.65 -7.46
N CYS A 223 -15.78 8.48 -7.88
CA CYS A 223 -15.82 9.94 -7.78
C CYS A 223 -15.70 10.54 -9.18
N GLY A 224 -16.75 11.21 -9.63
CA GLY A 224 -16.89 11.71 -11.01
C GLY A 224 -16.06 12.95 -11.33
N TYR A 225 -15.46 13.60 -10.33
CA TYR A 225 -14.50 14.68 -10.51
C TYR A 225 -13.22 14.44 -9.70
N GLU A 226 -12.84 15.32 -8.78
CA GLU A 226 -11.65 15.15 -7.93
C GLU A 226 -12.00 14.46 -6.62
N SER A 227 -10.98 13.85 -6.00
CA SER A 227 -11.11 13.25 -4.69
C SER A 227 -10.01 13.72 -3.76
N TYR A 228 -10.37 13.87 -2.49
CA TYR A 228 -9.48 14.33 -1.44
C TYR A 228 -9.61 13.40 -0.24
N LEU A 229 -8.48 12.89 0.22
CA LEU A 229 -8.37 12.14 1.45
C LEU A 229 -7.57 12.98 2.45
N GLY A 230 -8.26 13.55 3.43
CA GLY A 230 -7.69 14.31 4.53
C GLY A 230 -7.29 13.38 5.67
N TRP A 231 -7.96 13.50 6.81
CA TRP A 231 -7.77 12.68 8.00
C TRP A 231 -8.43 11.31 7.84
N GLY A 232 -7.63 10.27 7.69
CA GLY A 232 -8.18 8.93 7.61
C GLY A 232 -7.44 7.98 6.69
N ASP A 233 -8.06 6.83 6.52
CA ASP A 233 -7.57 5.73 5.72
C ASP A 233 -8.60 5.28 4.67
N VAL A 234 -8.09 4.90 3.51
CA VAL A 234 -8.83 4.14 2.51
C VAL A 234 -8.06 2.86 2.23
N SER A 235 -8.71 1.72 2.39
CA SER A 235 -8.12 0.40 2.15
C SER A 235 -8.94 -0.38 1.13
N LEU A 236 -8.24 -0.99 0.17
CA LEU A 236 -8.83 -1.85 -0.84
C LEU A 236 -8.20 -3.23 -0.81
N SER A 237 -8.99 -4.29 -0.92
CA SER A 237 -8.49 -5.66 -1.10
C SER A 237 -9.53 -6.57 -1.74
N GLY A 238 -9.09 -7.72 -2.26
CA GLY A 238 -9.96 -8.67 -2.95
C GLY A 238 -10.16 -8.33 -4.42
N ALA A 239 -10.33 -9.38 -5.21
CA ALA A 239 -10.43 -9.29 -6.66
C ALA A 239 -11.55 -8.33 -7.10
N GLY A 240 -11.20 -7.38 -7.97
CA GLY A 240 -12.15 -6.45 -8.59
C GLY A 240 -12.55 -5.26 -7.71
N SER A 241 -12.07 -5.16 -6.47
CA SER A 241 -12.29 -3.99 -5.62
C SER A 241 -11.63 -2.76 -6.20
N LYS A 242 -12.36 -1.64 -6.30
CA LYS A 242 -11.90 -0.44 -7.00
C LYS A 242 -12.24 0.88 -6.31
N TRP A 243 -11.31 1.83 -6.44
CA TRP A 243 -11.59 3.25 -6.28
C TRP A 243 -11.27 3.99 -7.57
N VAL A 244 -12.27 4.60 -8.19
CA VAL A 244 -12.16 5.31 -9.45
C VAL A 244 -12.34 6.81 -9.23
N VAL A 245 -11.39 7.61 -9.71
CA VAL A 245 -11.39 9.07 -9.63
C VAL A 245 -11.17 9.64 -11.04
N SER A 246 -12.19 10.34 -11.56
CA SER A 246 -12.17 10.86 -12.94
C SER A 246 -11.26 12.09 -13.11
N GLY A 247 -10.84 12.72 -12.01
CA GLY A 247 -9.92 13.85 -11.95
C GLY A 247 -8.61 13.52 -11.25
N SER A 248 -8.22 14.37 -10.32
CA SER A 248 -7.04 14.23 -9.47
C SER A 248 -7.40 13.64 -8.11
N LEU A 249 -6.47 12.95 -7.46
CA LEU A 249 -6.60 12.45 -6.09
C LEU A 249 -5.51 13.08 -5.22
N ASP A 250 -5.89 13.84 -4.19
CA ASP A 250 -4.92 14.30 -3.18
C ASP A 250 -5.09 13.54 -1.86
N ILE A 251 -4.01 12.97 -1.35
CA ILE A 251 -3.97 12.21 -0.08
C ILE A 251 -3.17 13.00 0.94
N GLY A 252 -3.69 13.12 2.16
CA GLY A 252 -3.13 14.02 3.16
C GLY A 252 -3.29 15.49 2.79
N ARG A 253 -4.36 15.84 2.05
CA ARG A 253 -4.63 17.23 1.66
C ARG A 253 -4.62 18.13 2.90
N PRO A 254 -3.90 19.26 2.89
CA PRO A 254 -3.49 19.86 4.14
C PRO A 254 -4.62 20.73 4.72
N LEU A 255 -5.21 20.25 5.80
CA LEU A 255 -5.36 21.10 6.97
C LEU A 255 -4.12 20.91 7.86
N LYS A 256 -4.00 21.71 8.91
CA LYS A 256 -2.86 21.63 9.83
C LYS A 256 -2.75 20.22 10.43
N ASN A 257 -1.59 19.58 10.27
CA ASN A 257 -1.24 18.23 10.72
C ASN A 257 -2.02 17.06 10.09
N THR A 258 -2.72 17.25 8.97
CA THR A 258 -3.55 16.19 8.36
C THR A 258 -2.75 14.96 7.94
N ARG A 259 -3.30 13.76 8.16
CA ARG A 259 -2.69 12.48 7.77
C ARG A 259 -3.68 11.64 6.98
N GLY A 260 -3.36 11.41 5.70
CA GLY A 260 -4.12 10.54 4.82
C GLY A 260 -3.31 9.31 4.43
N GLU A 261 -3.94 8.15 4.47
CA GLU A 261 -3.33 6.87 4.12
C GLU A 261 -4.18 6.10 3.11
N LEU A 262 -3.58 5.72 1.98
CA LEU A 262 -4.18 4.83 1.00
C LEU A 262 -3.43 3.51 0.97
N THR A 263 -4.14 2.41 1.17
CA THR A 263 -3.61 1.05 1.02
C THR A 263 -4.32 0.34 -0.12
N ILE A 264 -3.55 -0.03 -1.15
CA ILE A 264 -4.01 -0.83 -2.28
C ILE A 264 -3.47 -2.25 -2.08
N GLY A 265 -4.35 -3.13 -1.60
CA GLY A 265 -4.05 -4.51 -1.29
C GLY A 265 -4.31 -5.47 -2.46
N GLU A 266 -4.17 -6.75 -2.17
CA GLU A 266 -4.19 -7.83 -3.16
C GLU A 266 -5.46 -7.84 -4.03
N GLY A 267 -5.27 -7.98 -5.35
CA GLY A 267 -6.35 -8.08 -6.35
C GLY A 267 -7.16 -6.80 -6.58
N SER A 268 -6.83 -5.70 -5.88
CA SER A 268 -7.55 -4.43 -5.95
C SER A 268 -6.85 -3.38 -6.81
N ALA A 269 -7.59 -2.35 -7.21
CA ALA A 269 -7.04 -1.26 -8.01
C ALA A 269 -7.55 0.13 -7.62
N VAL A 270 -6.69 1.13 -7.75
CA VAL A 270 -7.07 2.55 -7.71
C VAL A 270 -6.78 3.15 -9.07
N GLU A 271 -7.78 3.81 -9.65
CA GLU A 271 -7.72 4.39 -10.99
C GLU A 271 -7.93 5.90 -10.89
N VAL A 272 -6.88 6.68 -11.18
CA VAL A 272 -6.89 8.15 -11.12
C VAL A 272 -6.53 8.70 -12.49
N ALA A 273 -7.47 9.40 -13.13
CA ALA A 273 -7.32 9.83 -14.52
C ALA A 273 -6.16 10.83 -14.73
N ARG A 274 -5.88 11.69 -13.74
CA ARG A 274 -4.89 12.78 -13.89
C ARG A 274 -3.64 12.57 -13.04
N THR A 275 -3.70 12.91 -11.76
CA THR A 275 -2.52 12.91 -10.88
C THR A 275 -2.94 12.50 -9.49
N LEU A 276 -2.12 11.67 -8.85
CA LEU A 276 -2.18 11.40 -7.42
C LEU A 276 -1.13 12.27 -6.71
N THR A 277 -1.55 13.14 -5.80
CA THR A 277 -0.66 13.98 -4.99
C THR A 277 -0.63 13.50 -3.54
N LEU A 278 0.55 13.36 -2.96
CA LEU A 278 0.74 13.11 -1.53
C LEU A 278 1.05 14.44 -0.83
N ALA A 279 0.19 14.88 0.09
CA ALA A 279 0.20 16.14 0.83
C ALA A 279 0.49 17.38 -0.02
N LYS A 280 -0.46 17.72 -0.90
CA LYS A 280 -0.37 18.90 -1.77
C LYS A 280 -0.15 20.21 -0.99
N GLY A 281 0.88 20.97 -1.37
CA GLY A 281 1.20 22.32 -0.89
C GLY A 281 0.09 23.37 -1.08
N TYR A 282 -0.27 24.16 -0.04
CA TYR A 282 -1.01 25.43 -0.23
C TYR A 282 -0.36 26.62 0.49
N SER A 283 0.26 26.41 1.65
CA SER A 283 1.00 27.42 2.41
C SER A 283 1.94 26.76 3.41
N THR A 284 3.07 27.40 3.73
CA THR A 284 4.07 26.90 4.69
C THR A 284 3.54 26.65 6.11
N SER A 285 2.36 27.20 6.45
CA SER A 285 1.69 26.99 7.75
C SER A 285 0.76 25.79 7.79
N MET A 286 0.44 25.19 6.63
CA MET A 286 -0.36 23.98 6.55
C MET A 286 0.59 22.82 6.30
N ASN A 287 0.64 21.85 7.20
CA ASN A 287 1.55 20.70 7.10
C ASN A 287 0.71 19.42 7.13
N GLY A 288 0.68 18.65 6.05
CA GLY A 288 0.02 17.34 6.00
C GLY A 288 1.01 16.24 5.59
N SER A 289 0.64 14.97 5.75
CA SER A 289 1.40 13.83 5.23
C SER A 289 0.49 12.89 4.45
N GLY A 290 0.92 12.50 3.25
CA GLY A 290 0.28 11.46 2.46
C GLY A 290 1.11 10.18 2.43
N THR A 291 0.46 9.05 2.72
CA THR A 291 1.07 7.72 2.60
C THR A 291 0.33 6.89 1.56
N LEU A 292 1.06 6.32 0.62
CA LEU A 292 0.59 5.30 -0.32
C LEU A 292 1.25 3.97 0.02
N ASN A 293 0.46 2.95 0.33
CA ASN A 293 0.93 1.58 0.50
C ASN A 293 0.45 0.72 -0.66
N ILE A 294 1.38 -0.03 -1.23
CA ILE A 294 1.11 -1.12 -2.17
C ILE A 294 1.41 -2.43 -1.45
N GLU A 295 0.39 -3.25 -1.28
CA GLU A 295 0.46 -4.51 -0.54
C GLU A 295 -0.05 -5.67 -1.40
N GLY A 296 0.15 -6.90 -0.92
CA GLY A 296 -0.33 -8.13 -1.57
C GLY A 296 0.76 -9.16 -1.76
N THR A 297 0.34 -10.38 -2.08
CA THR A 297 1.25 -11.52 -2.22
C THR A 297 1.54 -11.81 -3.68
N THR A 298 0.66 -12.53 -4.39
CA THR A 298 0.82 -12.90 -5.80
C THR A 298 0.33 -11.81 -6.74
N GLU A 299 -0.70 -11.06 -6.36
CA GLU A 299 -1.28 -9.98 -7.17
C GLU A 299 -1.30 -8.66 -6.38
N PRO A 300 -0.15 -7.98 -6.23
CA PRO A 300 -0.10 -6.73 -5.48
C PRO A 300 -1.06 -5.70 -6.04
N GLY A 301 -1.58 -4.85 -5.16
CA GLY A 301 -2.53 -3.80 -5.52
C GLY A 301 -2.02 -2.89 -6.63
N ILE A 302 -2.91 -2.48 -7.53
CA ILE A 302 -2.55 -1.74 -8.74
C ILE A 302 -2.94 -0.27 -8.59
N LEU A 303 -1.97 0.63 -8.77
CA LEU A 303 -2.25 2.05 -9.00
C LEU A 303 -2.18 2.37 -10.49
N ARG A 304 -3.28 2.85 -11.05
CA ARG A 304 -3.34 3.37 -12.43
C ARG A 304 -3.47 4.88 -12.40
N THR A 305 -2.36 5.56 -12.63
CA THR A 305 -2.35 7.01 -12.84
C THR A 305 -1.15 7.41 -13.70
N PRO A 306 -1.26 8.47 -14.52
CA PRO A 306 -0.11 8.99 -15.27
C PRO A 306 1.06 9.42 -14.36
N LYS A 307 0.74 10.01 -13.19
CA LYS A 307 1.73 10.67 -12.35
C LYS A 307 1.39 10.59 -10.86
N VAL A 308 2.43 10.36 -10.05
CA VAL A 308 2.44 10.57 -8.61
C VAL A 308 3.33 11.77 -8.27
N VAL A 309 2.82 12.69 -7.46
CA VAL A 309 3.55 13.87 -6.99
C VAL A 309 3.68 13.79 -5.48
N PHE A 310 4.90 13.72 -4.98
CA PHE A 310 5.17 14.10 -3.61
C PHE A 310 5.03 15.62 -3.50
N GLY A 311 4.07 16.08 -2.71
CA GLY A 311 3.85 17.50 -2.47
C GLY A 311 4.97 18.13 -1.65
N ASP A 312 5.00 19.46 -1.62
CA ASP A 312 6.12 20.23 -1.08
C ASP A 312 6.16 20.30 0.46
N MET A 313 5.18 19.67 1.14
CA MET A 313 4.97 19.83 2.58
C MET A 313 4.94 18.47 3.29
N SER A 314 5.82 18.33 4.28
CA SER A 314 6.00 17.17 5.19
C SER A 314 6.39 15.82 4.56
N ILE A 315 6.36 14.77 5.40
CA ILE A 315 6.82 13.41 5.11
C ILE A 315 5.81 12.75 4.16
N ASN A 316 6.12 12.72 2.87
CA ASN A 316 5.35 11.98 1.87
C ASN A 316 6.01 10.64 1.58
N THR A 317 5.21 9.57 1.61
CA THR A 317 5.76 8.22 1.58
C THR A 317 5.03 7.32 0.58
N ILE A 318 5.80 6.61 -0.24
CA ILE A 318 5.34 5.43 -0.98
C ILE A 318 6.00 4.20 -0.36
N ASN A 319 5.19 3.20 0.00
CA ASN A 319 5.64 1.95 0.57
C ASN A 319 5.27 0.79 -0.34
N PHE A 320 6.26 0.02 -0.78
CA PHE A 320 6.06 -1.28 -1.41
C PHE A 320 6.25 -2.38 -0.35
N LYS A 321 5.16 -3.01 0.07
CA LYS A 321 5.15 -4.05 1.11
C LYS A 321 4.69 -5.42 0.56
N HIS A 322 4.75 -5.61 -0.75
CA HIS A 322 4.29 -6.83 -1.38
C HIS A 322 5.35 -7.95 -1.45
N THR A 323 4.93 -9.21 -1.57
CA THR A 323 5.84 -10.37 -1.65
C THR A 323 5.92 -11.01 -3.04
N ASN A 324 5.28 -10.44 -4.06
CA ASN A 324 5.38 -10.94 -5.44
C ASN A 324 6.83 -10.94 -5.93
N THR A 325 7.41 -12.12 -6.16
CA THR A 325 8.79 -12.30 -6.65
C THR A 325 8.89 -12.56 -8.16
N SER A 326 7.76 -12.56 -8.88
CA SER A 326 7.72 -12.90 -10.32
C SER A 326 8.56 -11.97 -11.20
N GLY A 327 8.80 -10.74 -10.73
CA GLY A 327 9.43 -9.68 -11.52
C GLY A 327 8.48 -9.00 -12.51
N ASN A 328 7.19 -9.36 -12.52
CA ASN A 328 6.19 -8.82 -13.43
C ASN A 328 5.41 -7.63 -12.85
N TYR A 329 5.47 -7.39 -11.54
CA TYR A 329 4.80 -6.24 -10.94
C TYR A 329 5.50 -4.94 -11.35
N GLN A 330 4.80 -4.14 -12.15
CA GLN A 330 5.27 -2.85 -12.65
C GLN A 330 4.54 -1.71 -11.93
N PHE A 331 5.31 -0.75 -11.41
CA PHE A 331 4.81 0.54 -10.98
C PHE A 331 5.08 1.56 -12.09
N THR A 332 4.03 1.85 -12.85
CA THR A 332 4.10 2.64 -14.08
C THR A 332 4.00 4.15 -13.94
N PRO A 333 3.40 4.75 -12.88
CA PRO A 333 3.34 6.20 -12.78
C PRO A 333 4.71 6.87 -12.77
N SER A 334 4.83 8.02 -13.43
CA SER A 334 5.98 8.93 -13.23
C SER A 334 5.93 9.53 -11.83
N ILE A 335 7.06 9.67 -11.15
CA ILE A 335 7.13 10.18 -9.77
C ILE A 335 7.98 11.46 -9.72
N SER A 336 7.49 12.49 -9.04
CA SER A 336 8.21 13.77 -8.86
C SER A 336 8.01 14.36 -7.46
N GLY A 337 8.78 15.41 -7.15
CA GLY A 337 8.71 16.13 -5.87
C GLY A 337 9.64 15.56 -4.78
N PRO A 338 9.61 16.10 -3.55
CA PRO A 338 10.43 15.61 -2.45
C PRO A 338 9.72 14.53 -1.63
N GLY A 339 10.28 13.33 -1.52
CA GLY A 339 9.62 12.25 -0.78
C GLY A 339 10.52 11.10 -0.35
N LEU A 340 9.87 10.13 0.29
CA LEU A 340 10.46 8.87 0.72
C LEU A 340 9.80 7.70 -0.02
N MET A 341 10.60 6.87 -0.67
CA MET A 341 10.17 5.58 -1.18
C MET A 341 10.79 4.46 -0.33
N ASN A 342 9.97 3.56 0.20
CA ASN A 342 10.42 2.37 0.90
C ASN A 342 10.05 1.09 0.14
N VAL A 343 10.98 0.15 0.09
CA VAL A 343 10.72 -1.24 -0.32
C VAL A 343 10.94 -2.13 0.91
N PHE A 344 9.83 -2.63 1.46
CA PHE A 344 9.78 -3.44 2.68
C PHE A 344 9.43 -4.90 2.41
N GLY A 345 8.67 -5.17 1.35
CA GLY A 345 8.25 -6.52 1.02
C GLY A 345 9.38 -7.33 0.38
N GLY A 346 9.33 -8.65 0.53
CA GLY A 346 10.29 -9.56 -0.12
C GLY A 346 10.13 -9.66 -1.65
N GLY A 347 9.17 -8.95 -2.23
CA GLY A 347 8.87 -8.97 -3.65
C GLY A 347 9.84 -8.17 -4.52
N THR A 348 9.55 -8.14 -5.82
CA THR A 348 10.25 -7.36 -6.83
C THR A 348 9.34 -6.28 -7.38
N THR A 349 9.68 -5.02 -7.12
CA THR A 349 9.01 -3.85 -7.68
C THR A 349 9.79 -3.33 -8.88
N VAL A 350 9.18 -3.31 -10.07
CA VAL A 350 9.79 -2.74 -11.27
C VAL A 350 9.24 -1.32 -11.50
N LEU A 351 10.09 -0.30 -11.39
CA LEU A 351 9.71 1.07 -11.76
C LEU A 351 9.87 1.25 -13.27
N THR A 352 8.86 1.78 -13.96
CA THR A 352 8.94 2.01 -15.42
C THR A 352 8.72 3.46 -15.84
N GLY A 353 8.13 4.29 -14.97
CA GLY A 353 7.89 5.71 -15.25
C GLY A 353 9.15 6.58 -15.26
N ASP A 354 9.03 7.78 -15.82
CA ASP A 354 10.07 8.81 -15.80
C ASP A 354 10.16 9.45 -14.41
N ASN A 355 11.07 8.96 -13.58
CA ASN A 355 11.13 9.32 -12.17
C ASN A 355 12.16 10.43 -11.93
N VAL A 356 11.70 11.56 -11.42
CA VAL A 356 12.49 12.78 -11.17
C VAL A 356 12.31 13.31 -9.74
N PHE A 357 11.93 12.44 -8.81
CA PHE A 357 11.74 12.83 -7.42
C PHE A 357 13.06 12.89 -6.65
N SER A 358 13.09 13.78 -5.66
CA SER A 358 14.22 13.95 -4.75
C SER A 358 13.90 13.33 -3.38
N GLY A 359 14.91 13.26 -2.51
CA GLY A 359 14.77 12.67 -1.18
C GLY A 359 15.41 11.30 -1.11
N HIS A 360 14.70 10.31 -0.58
CA HIS A 360 15.30 9.04 -0.17
C HIS A 360 14.59 7.83 -0.81
N VAL A 361 15.40 6.87 -1.25
CA VAL A 361 14.96 5.53 -1.63
C VAL A 361 15.59 4.54 -0.66
N MET A 362 14.75 3.86 0.11
CA MET A 362 15.16 2.90 1.13
C MET A 362 14.76 1.49 0.70
N VAL A 363 15.72 0.73 0.17
CA VAL A 363 15.54 -0.68 -0.19
C VAL A 363 15.89 -1.52 1.04
N ARG A 364 14.88 -1.84 1.85
CA ARG A 364 15.05 -2.49 3.16
C ARG A 364 14.99 -4.01 3.05
N ALA A 365 14.17 -4.51 2.13
CA ALA A 365 14.08 -5.90 1.71
C ALA A 365 13.69 -5.97 0.23
N GLY A 366 13.64 -7.18 -0.34
CA GLY A 366 13.18 -7.41 -1.71
C GLY A 366 14.06 -6.78 -2.77
N VAL A 367 13.48 -6.51 -3.94
CA VAL A 367 14.17 -5.97 -5.11
C VAL A 367 13.46 -4.72 -5.62
N LEU A 368 14.19 -3.61 -5.73
CA LEU A 368 13.79 -2.46 -6.55
C LEU A 368 14.52 -2.55 -7.89
N ARG A 369 13.78 -2.74 -8.98
CA ARG A 369 14.33 -2.93 -10.32
C ARG A 369 13.96 -1.78 -11.25
N ALA A 370 14.92 -1.33 -12.05
CA ALA A 370 14.68 -0.43 -13.17
C ALA A 370 14.04 -1.17 -14.35
N GLY A 371 12.92 -0.67 -14.84
CA GLY A 371 12.25 -1.15 -16.06
C GLY A 371 12.49 -0.28 -17.29
N SER A 372 13.12 0.88 -17.14
CA SER A 372 13.47 1.83 -18.21
C SER A 372 14.74 2.61 -17.83
N ALA A 373 15.31 3.37 -18.78
CA ALA A 373 16.49 4.20 -18.56
C ALA A 373 16.24 5.45 -17.69
N THR A 374 14.98 5.74 -17.36
CA THR A 374 14.53 6.88 -16.54
C THR A 374 13.86 6.42 -15.24
N ALA A 375 13.89 5.11 -14.96
CA ALA A 375 13.18 4.50 -13.85
C ALA A 375 13.72 4.85 -12.47
N LEU A 376 15.03 5.07 -12.33
CA LEU A 376 15.65 5.42 -11.05
C LEU A 376 15.99 6.92 -11.03
N PRO A 377 15.45 7.70 -10.06
CA PRO A 377 15.74 9.13 -9.97
C PRO A 377 17.14 9.43 -9.41
N GLU A 378 17.56 10.69 -9.55
CA GLU A 378 18.71 11.27 -8.83
C GLU A 378 18.39 11.50 -7.33
N ALA A 379 18.13 10.42 -6.59
CA ALA A 379 17.81 10.44 -5.15
C ALA A 379 18.96 9.86 -4.29
N THR A 380 18.84 9.97 -2.97
CA THR A 380 19.75 9.30 -2.03
C THR A 380 19.27 7.87 -1.75
N TYR A 381 20.14 6.88 -1.98
CA TYR A 381 19.80 5.47 -1.85
C TYR A 381 20.41 4.86 -0.58
N LEU A 382 19.59 4.13 0.18
CA LEU A 382 20.01 3.25 1.25
C LEU A 382 19.56 1.82 0.91
N VAL A 383 20.51 0.95 0.62
CA VAL A 383 20.27 -0.48 0.38
C VAL A 383 20.70 -1.24 1.62
N ARG A 384 19.74 -1.80 2.37
CA ARG A 384 20.02 -2.62 3.56
C ARG A 384 20.35 -4.05 3.17
N GLN A 385 20.86 -4.84 4.11
CA GLN A 385 21.34 -6.20 3.90
C GLN A 385 20.38 -7.14 3.16
N ALA A 386 19.07 -7.04 3.41
CA ALA A 386 18.06 -7.86 2.74
C ALA A 386 17.52 -7.24 1.43
N GLY A 387 17.96 -6.03 1.08
CA GLY A 387 17.52 -5.29 -0.09
C GLY A 387 18.44 -5.46 -1.28
N THR A 388 17.84 -5.37 -2.48
CA THR A 388 18.55 -5.37 -3.75
C THR A 388 18.11 -4.18 -4.61
N LEU A 389 19.07 -3.36 -5.04
CA LEU A 389 18.88 -2.37 -6.10
C LEU A 389 19.36 -2.96 -7.42
N ASP A 390 18.49 -3.05 -8.41
CA ASP A 390 18.78 -3.66 -9.71
C ASP A 390 18.58 -2.63 -10.84
N ALA A 391 19.67 -2.11 -11.39
CA ALA A 391 19.65 -1.16 -12.50
C ALA A 391 19.30 -1.83 -13.85
N ASN A 392 19.27 -3.17 -13.90
CA ASN A 392 18.76 -3.96 -15.02
C ASN A 392 19.37 -3.58 -16.38
N GLY A 393 20.67 -3.27 -16.41
CA GLY A 393 21.40 -2.89 -17.62
C GLY A 393 21.24 -1.43 -18.05
N ASN A 394 20.65 -0.57 -17.21
CA ASN A 394 20.50 0.86 -17.46
C ASN A 394 21.53 1.65 -16.66
N SER A 395 22.08 2.71 -17.27
CA SER A 395 23.02 3.59 -16.59
C SER A 395 22.28 4.73 -15.89
N PHE A 396 22.63 4.99 -14.63
CA PHE A 396 21.96 6.00 -13.81
C PHE A 396 22.97 6.87 -13.07
N LEU A 397 22.55 8.11 -12.78
CA LEU A 397 23.17 8.98 -11.79
C LEU A 397 22.30 8.98 -10.53
N LEU A 398 22.87 8.58 -9.40
CA LEU A 398 22.23 8.68 -8.08
C LEU A 398 22.79 9.90 -7.36
N ASN A 399 22.08 10.41 -6.35
CA ASN A 399 22.62 11.49 -5.52
C ASN A 399 23.74 10.96 -4.60
N MET A 400 23.45 9.94 -3.81
CA MET A 400 24.38 9.27 -2.89
C MET A 400 23.97 7.80 -2.75
N LEU A 401 24.92 6.90 -2.48
CA LEU A 401 24.64 5.48 -2.25
C LEU A 401 25.25 5.00 -0.93
N THR A 402 24.38 4.51 -0.04
CA THR A 402 24.77 3.75 1.14
C THR A 402 24.42 2.28 0.93
N ASN A 403 25.41 1.40 0.88
CA ASN A 403 25.22 -0.01 0.49
C ASN A 403 25.63 -1.00 1.58
N GLY A 404 24.64 -1.64 2.20
CA GLY A 404 24.80 -2.84 3.02
C GLY A 404 24.18 -4.11 2.41
N GLY A 405 23.51 -4.01 1.25
CA GLY A 405 22.83 -5.12 0.57
C GLY A 405 23.44 -5.43 -0.80
N ASN A 406 22.59 -5.71 -1.80
CA ASN A 406 23.03 -5.98 -3.16
C ASN A 406 22.74 -4.81 -4.11
N VAL A 407 23.70 -4.47 -4.96
CA VAL A 407 23.53 -3.54 -6.07
C VAL A 407 23.93 -4.26 -7.36
N ILE A 408 23.02 -4.38 -8.31
CA ILE A 408 23.23 -5.09 -9.59
C ILE A 408 23.14 -4.07 -10.72
N LEU A 409 24.22 -3.93 -11.51
CA LEU A 409 24.20 -2.99 -12.64
C LEU A 409 23.48 -3.57 -13.86
N GLY A 410 23.68 -4.85 -14.14
CA GLY A 410 23.02 -5.58 -15.20
C GLY A 410 23.47 -7.03 -15.22
N THR A 411 22.78 -7.89 -15.97
CA THR A 411 23.05 -9.34 -15.96
C THR A 411 23.67 -9.88 -17.26
N ARG A 412 23.64 -9.08 -18.34
CA ARG A 412 24.00 -9.54 -19.70
C ARG A 412 24.84 -8.55 -20.52
N ASP A 413 25.15 -7.38 -19.99
CA ASP A 413 25.92 -6.34 -20.67
C ASP A 413 27.27 -6.07 -19.96
N THR A 414 28.18 -5.39 -20.65
CA THR A 414 29.48 -4.94 -20.12
C THR A 414 29.68 -3.43 -20.23
N SER A 415 28.61 -2.66 -20.45
CA SER A 415 28.69 -1.22 -20.75
C SER A 415 27.99 -0.34 -19.73
N THR A 416 27.13 -0.90 -18.88
CA THR A 416 26.38 -0.13 -17.88
C THR A 416 27.30 0.57 -16.90
N THR A 417 26.97 1.83 -16.61
CA THR A 417 27.65 2.63 -15.60
C THR A 417 26.64 3.09 -14.54
N LEU A 418 26.93 2.80 -13.28
CA LEU A 418 26.22 3.38 -12.15
C LEU A 418 27.08 4.49 -11.55
N SER A 419 26.51 5.69 -11.47
CA SER A 419 27.23 6.87 -10.97
C SER A 419 26.58 7.42 -9.71
N THR A 420 27.37 8.04 -8.82
CA THR A 420 26.86 8.89 -7.73
C THR A 420 27.37 10.31 -7.91
N LYS A 421 26.53 11.31 -7.60
CA LYS A 421 26.93 12.72 -7.57
C LYS A 421 27.82 13.01 -6.35
N TYR A 422 27.45 12.44 -5.21
CA TYR A 422 28.17 12.52 -3.94
C TYR A 422 28.82 11.18 -3.59
N ASP A 423 28.91 10.89 -2.29
CA ASP A 423 29.69 9.77 -1.77
C ASP A 423 29.05 8.40 -2.02
N LEU A 424 29.91 7.37 -1.93
CA LEU A 424 29.49 6.00 -1.69
C LEU A 424 29.95 5.56 -0.30
N ASN A 425 28.99 5.17 0.54
CA ASN A 425 29.25 4.66 1.88
C ASN A 425 28.98 3.15 1.92
N GLY A 426 30.05 2.36 1.97
CA GLY A 426 29.99 0.90 2.05
C GLY A 426 29.76 0.40 3.48
N TYR A 427 28.78 -0.48 3.66
CA TYR A 427 28.48 -1.18 4.91
C TYR A 427 28.54 -2.70 4.70
N GLY A 428 29.55 -3.19 3.99
CA GLY A 428 29.76 -4.61 3.70
C GLY A 428 28.88 -5.18 2.59
N GLY A 429 28.08 -4.34 1.90
CA GLY A 429 27.24 -4.76 0.78
C GLY A 429 28.05 -5.24 -0.43
N THR A 430 27.36 -5.90 -1.36
CA THR A 430 27.94 -6.41 -2.63
C THR A 430 27.46 -5.56 -3.81
N ILE A 431 28.38 -5.26 -4.72
CA ILE A 431 28.11 -4.60 -6.00
C ILE A 431 28.49 -5.59 -7.10
N HIS A 432 27.53 -5.93 -7.95
CA HIS A 432 27.68 -6.89 -9.04
C HIS A 432 27.96 -6.15 -10.35
N LEU A 433 29.09 -6.50 -10.98
CA LEU A 433 29.55 -5.95 -12.24
C LEU A 433 29.86 -7.08 -13.21
N ASN A 434 29.67 -6.82 -14.50
CA ASN A 434 30.08 -7.72 -15.57
C ASN A 434 31.30 -7.17 -16.30
N ALA A 435 32.21 -8.06 -16.69
CA ALA A 435 33.34 -7.74 -17.54
C ALA A 435 33.62 -8.87 -18.52
N ALA A 436 34.07 -8.57 -19.73
CA ALA A 436 34.66 -9.55 -20.64
C ALA A 436 36.17 -9.60 -20.35
N LEU A 437 36.57 -10.38 -19.34
CA LEU A 437 37.92 -10.33 -18.75
C LEU A 437 39.02 -10.75 -19.75
N GLY A 438 39.82 -9.77 -20.17
CA GLY A 438 40.98 -9.88 -21.04
C GLY A 438 42.06 -8.84 -20.67
N GLY A 439 42.61 -8.12 -21.67
CA GLY A 439 43.62 -7.08 -21.44
C GLY A 439 43.03 -5.76 -20.92
N ASN A 440 43.82 -4.68 -20.88
CA ASN A 440 43.39 -3.38 -20.34
C ASN A 440 42.12 -2.80 -20.99
N ALA A 441 41.92 -3.08 -22.28
CA ALA A 441 40.77 -2.61 -23.05
C ALA A 441 39.51 -3.47 -22.87
N SER A 442 39.48 -4.36 -21.87
CA SER A 442 38.33 -5.23 -21.61
C SER A 442 37.06 -4.40 -21.42
N PRO A 443 35.98 -4.70 -22.17
CA PRO A 443 34.66 -4.18 -21.88
C PRO A 443 34.25 -4.55 -20.45
N THR A 444 33.88 -3.56 -19.65
CA THR A 444 33.46 -3.74 -18.25
C THR A 444 32.45 -2.68 -17.86
N GLN A 445 31.46 -3.12 -17.08
CA GLN A 445 30.61 -2.21 -16.34
C GLN A 445 31.47 -1.42 -15.34
N LYS A 446 30.98 -0.23 -14.97
CA LYS A 446 31.73 0.70 -14.12
C LYS A 446 30.88 1.29 -13.01
N LEU A 447 31.52 1.50 -11.88
CA LEU A 447 31.01 2.32 -10.80
C LEU A 447 31.77 3.65 -10.78
N VAL A 448 31.06 4.78 -10.84
CA VAL A 448 31.68 6.12 -10.87
C VAL A 448 31.20 6.93 -9.67
N ILE A 449 32.12 7.35 -8.80
CA ILE A 449 31.82 8.11 -7.60
C ILE A 449 32.26 9.57 -7.78
N GLY A 450 31.30 10.49 -7.73
CA GLY A 450 31.50 11.92 -7.93
C GLY A 450 32.22 12.61 -6.77
N GLN A 451 32.18 12.04 -5.57
CA GLN A 451 32.91 12.52 -4.40
C GLN A 451 33.82 11.42 -3.82
N SER A 452 33.66 11.08 -2.54
CA SER A 452 34.54 10.20 -1.80
C SER A 452 33.90 8.82 -1.58
N THR A 453 34.71 7.82 -1.27
CA THR A 453 34.24 6.50 -0.82
C THR A 453 34.60 6.29 0.64
N ASN A 454 33.72 5.65 1.42
CA ASN A 454 33.96 5.28 2.82
C ASN A 454 33.52 3.84 3.08
N GLY A 455 34.00 3.25 4.19
CA GLY A 455 33.58 1.92 4.65
C GLY A 455 34.05 0.78 3.74
N THR A 456 33.25 -0.29 3.62
CA THR A 456 33.63 -1.51 2.89
C THR A 456 32.57 -1.97 1.90
N ALA A 457 32.99 -2.50 0.75
CA ALA A 457 32.10 -3.11 -0.23
C ALA A 457 32.77 -4.28 -0.95
N THR A 458 32.00 -5.31 -1.29
CA THR A 458 32.48 -6.43 -2.12
C THR A 458 32.14 -6.18 -3.58
N LEU A 459 33.10 -6.31 -4.49
CA LEU A 459 32.87 -6.29 -5.94
C LEU A 459 32.78 -7.71 -6.47
N ASN A 460 31.57 -8.14 -6.81
CA ASN A 460 31.35 -9.41 -7.48
C ASN A 460 31.43 -9.19 -9.00
N ILE A 461 32.55 -9.58 -9.62
CA ILE A 461 32.75 -9.44 -11.05
C ILE A 461 32.42 -10.75 -11.76
N ARG A 462 31.42 -10.74 -12.63
CA ARG A 462 31.08 -11.87 -13.50
C ARG A 462 31.79 -11.73 -14.84
N ASN A 463 32.51 -12.78 -15.23
CA ASN A 463 33.12 -12.85 -16.57
C ASN A 463 32.04 -13.17 -17.63
N LEU A 464 31.84 -12.28 -18.59
CA LEU A 464 30.97 -12.49 -19.75
C LEU A 464 31.81 -12.85 -20.98
N GLY A 465 32.28 -14.09 -21.03
CA GLY A 465 32.95 -14.65 -22.22
C GLY A 465 34.39 -14.19 -22.47
N GLY A 466 35.02 -13.46 -21.54
CA GLY A 466 36.44 -13.14 -21.65
C GLY A 466 37.31 -14.40 -21.56
N ALA A 467 38.33 -14.50 -22.40
CA ALA A 467 39.25 -15.65 -22.43
C ALA A 467 40.41 -15.54 -21.42
N GLY A 468 40.59 -14.37 -20.80
CA GLY A 468 41.76 -14.05 -20.00
C GLY A 468 42.94 -13.55 -20.84
N ALA A 469 43.57 -12.45 -20.40
CA ALA A 469 44.85 -12.00 -20.93
C ALA A 469 45.62 -11.26 -19.83
N GLN A 470 46.92 -11.03 -20.06
CA GLN A 470 47.72 -10.20 -19.16
C GLN A 470 47.33 -8.73 -19.31
N THR A 471 47.06 -8.05 -18.21
CA THR A 471 46.96 -6.59 -18.17
C THR A 471 48.33 -5.95 -18.04
N THR A 472 48.47 -4.71 -18.52
CA THR A 472 49.68 -3.89 -18.36
C THR A 472 49.33 -2.56 -17.68
N GLY A 473 50.31 -1.87 -17.10
CA GLY A 473 50.06 -0.59 -16.41
C GLY A 473 48.99 -0.74 -15.31
N ASN A 474 47.98 0.14 -15.31
CA ASN A 474 46.97 0.15 -14.25
C ASN A 474 45.97 -1.03 -14.31
N GLY A 475 45.74 -1.63 -15.48
CA GLY A 475 44.74 -2.69 -15.68
C GLY A 475 43.34 -2.20 -16.10
N ILE A 476 42.32 -3.02 -15.83
CA ILE A 476 40.93 -2.78 -16.25
C ILE A 476 40.21 -1.93 -15.19
N LEU A 477 39.78 -0.72 -15.52
CA LEU A 477 39.10 0.19 -14.59
C LEU A 477 37.68 -0.29 -14.26
N VAL A 478 37.39 -0.56 -12.98
CA VAL A 478 36.06 -1.01 -12.51
C VAL A 478 35.40 -0.03 -11.55
N VAL A 479 36.19 0.75 -10.78
CA VAL A 479 35.68 1.82 -9.93
C VAL A 479 36.50 3.10 -10.15
N GLN A 480 35.81 4.19 -10.47
CA GLN A 480 36.39 5.52 -10.58
C GLN A 480 35.94 6.38 -9.40
N VAL A 481 36.88 7.07 -8.75
CA VAL A 481 36.62 7.98 -7.62
C VAL A 481 37.22 9.35 -7.89
N THR A 482 36.41 10.40 -7.72
CA THR A 482 36.81 11.77 -8.03
C THR A 482 37.58 12.43 -6.89
N HIS A 483 37.21 12.16 -5.64
CA HIS A 483 37.84 12.69 -4.43
C HIS A 483 38.44 11.55 -3.58
N ASP A 484 38.30 11.56 -2.26
CA ASP A 484 39.03 10.63 -1.40
C ASP A 484 38.48 9.21 -1.51
N SER A 485 39.33 8.25 -1.86
CA SER A 485 38.94 6.84 -1.94
C SER A 485 39.24 6.11 -0.62
N ASN A 486 38.63 6.56 0.49
CA ASN A 486 38.91 5.99 1.81
C ASN A 486 38.27 4.60 2.01
N GLY A 487 37.20 4.31 1.28
CA GLY A 487 36.51 3.02 1.30
C GLY A 487 37.37 1.89 0.71
N GLN A 488 37.18 0.68 1.23
CA GLN A 488 37.88 -0.53 0.80
C GLN A 488 36.96 -1.41 -0.04
N PHE A 489 37.40 -1.71 -1.26
CA PHE A 489 36.77 -2.69 -2.14
C PHE A 489 37.54 -4.01 -2.12
N SER A 490 36.83 -5.13 -2.08
CA SER A 490 37.42 -6.46 -2.11
C SER A 490 36.71 -7.37 -3.11
N LEU A 491 37.41 -8.39 -3.60
CA LEU A 491 36.78 -9.48 -4.34
C LEU A 491 36.30 -10.57 -3.37
N PRO A 492 35.21 -11.30 -3.70
CA PRO A 492 34.82 -12.49 -2.96
C PRO A 492 35.98 -13.48 -2.84
N ARG A 493 35.96 -14.33 -1.81
CA ARG A 493 36.95 -15.40 -1.66
C ARG A 493 37.02 -16.24 -2.96
N PRO A 494 38.23 -16.57 -3.46
CA PRO A 494 39.54 -16.49 -2.78
C PRO A 494 40.27 -15.13 -2.83
N GLY A 495 39.63 -14.04 -3.27
CA GLY A 495 40.23 -12.71 -3.37
C GLY A 495 40.80 -12.40 -4.76
N TYR A 496 40.61 -13.30 -5.72
CA TYR A 496 40.97 -13.13 -7.13
C TYR A 496 39.92 -13.81 -8.02
N ILE A 497 39.88 -13.41 -9.29
CA ILE A 497 39.07 -14.05 -10.33
C ILE A 497 40.02 -14.77 -11.29
N GLN A 498 39.84 -16.06 -11.52
CA GLN A 498 40.66 -16.81 -12.48
C GLN A 498 39.88 -17.01 -13.79
N VAL A 499 40.50 -16.62 -14.91
CA VAL A 499 39.96 -16.80 -16.27
C VAL A 499 41.07 -17.30 -17.18
N GLY A 500 40.90 -18.51 -17.72
CA GLY A 500 41.97 -19.18 -18.47
C GLY A 500 43.25 -19.30 -17.65
N ALA A 501 44.38 -18.91 -18.25
CA ALA A 501 45.69 -18.93 -17.62
C ALA A 501 45.98 -17.69 -16.75
N TYR A 502 45.00 -16.84 -16.46
CA TYR A 502 45.22 -15.54 -15.83
C TYR A 502 44.43 -15.41 -14.53
N ARG A 503 45.08 -14.87 -13.50
CA ARG A 503 44.42 -14.47 -12.23
C ARG A 503 44.33 -12.96 -12.17
N TYR A 504 43.12 -12.44 -12.00
CA TYR A 504 42.81 -11.03 -11.82
C TYR A 504 42.66 -10.72 -10.33
N ASN A 505 43.43 -9.76 -9.85
CA ASN A 505 43.32 -9.20 -8.51
C ASN A 505 42.78 -7.78 -8.59
N LEU A 506 42.04 -7.36 -7.57
CA LEU A 506 41.58 -5.99 -7.46
C LEU A 506 42.65 -5.14 -6.77
N VAL A 507 43.09 -4.07 -7.44
CA VAL A 507 44.19 -3.21 -7.00
C VAL A 507 43.76 -1.75 -7.05
N LYS A 508 44.02 -1.01 -5.97
CA LYS A 508 43.84 0.43 -5.92
C LYS A 508 45.07 1.13 -6.49
N VAL A 509 44.88 1.95 -7.52
CA VAL A 509 45.94 2.78 -8.13
C VAL A 509 45.51 4.24 -8.07
N GLY A 510 46.25 5.05 -7.30
CA GLY A 510 45.82 6.40 -6.94
C GLY A 510 44.48 6.35 -6.19
N ARG A 511 43.44 6.93 -6.79
CA ARG A 511 42.08 6.98 -6.23
C ARG A 511 41.13 5.92 -6.82
N ASN A 512 41.53 5.27 -7.91
CA ASN A 512 40.66 4.38 -8.67
C ASN A 512 41.01 2.90 -8.39
N TRP A 513 40.09 2.01 -8.72
CA TRP A 513 40.27 0.56 -8.54
C TRP A 513 40.22 -0.16 -9.88
N TYR A 514 41.18 -1.05 -10.07
CA TYR A 514 41.43 -1.76 -11.31
C TYR A 514 41.54 -3.25 -11.07
N LEU A 515 41.13 -4.06 -12.05
CA LEU A 515 41.52 -5.46 -12.13
C LEU A 515 42.85 -5.57 -12.86
N GLN A 516 43.84 -6.15 -12.19
CA GLN A 516 45.16 -6.44 -12.74
C GLN A 516 45.36 -7.95 -12.80
N SER A 517 45.79 -8.46 -13.95
CA SER A 517 46.07 -9.87 -14.16
C SER A 517 47.54 -10.17 -14.36
N THR A 518 47.93 -11.34 -13.87
CA THR A 518 49.19 -11.99 -14.19
C THR A 518 48.92 -13.39 -14.72
N ARG A 519 49.82 -13.87 -15.59
CA ARG A 519 49.76 -15.25 -16.04
C ARG A 519 50.05 -16.15 -14.84
N ASN A 520 49.06 -16.93 -14.45
CA ASN A 520 49.21 -17.96 -13.46
C ASN A 520 49.72 -19.22 -14.16
N LEU A 521 51.04 -19.41 -14.14
CA LEU A 521 51.62 -20.70 -14.49
C LEU A 521 51.20 -21.68 -13.40
N ILE A 522 50.12 -22.42 -13.64
CA ILE A 522 49.94 -23.68 -12.93
C ILE A 522 51.18 -24.49 -13.36
N LYS A 523 52.11 -24.71 -12.43
CA LYS A 523 53.18 -25.68 -12.64
C LYS A 523 52.45 -26.97 -13.03
N ALA A 524 52.49 -27.34 -14.31
CA ALA A 524 52.16 -28.70 -14.70
C ALA A 524 53.00 -29.56 -13.76
N ALA A 525 52.40 -30.55 -13.09
CA ALA A 525 53.16 -31.52 -12.31
C ALA A 525 54.37 -31.89 -13.15
N SER A 526 55.55 -31.49 -12.71
CA SER A 526 56.77 -31.66 -13.48
C SER A 526 56.88 -33.15 -13.77
N ALA A 527 57.10 -33.51 -15.03
CA ALA A 527 57.38 -34.87 -15.46
C ALA A 527 58.76 -35.37 -14.95
N ASP A 528 59.09 -35.07 -13.70
CA ASP A 528 60.35 -35.37 -13.01
C ASP A 528 60.11 -36.06 -11.66
N GLU A 529 58.99 -36.77 -11.50
CA GLU A 529 58.83 -37.77 -10.45
C GLU A 529 58.79 -39.17 -11.08
N GLN A 530 59.87 -39.52 -11.77
CA GLN A 530 60.07 -40.84 -12.34
C GLN A 530 61.53 -41.28 -12.19
N ALA A 531 61.98 -41.47 -10.95
CA ALA A 531 63.11 -42.34 -10.61
C ALA A 531 63.29 -42.47 -9.09
N ALA A 532 62.57 -43.40 -8.45
CA ALA A 532 63.03 -44.10 -7.25
C ALA A 532 62.09 -45.26 -6.92
N CYS A 533 62.26 -46.40 -7.61
CA CYS A 533 61.85 -47.70 -7.09
C CYS A 533 62.95 -48.70 -7.44
N THR A 534 63.97 -48.80 -6.59
CA THR A 534 64.83 -49.98 -6.50
C THR A 534 64.07 -51.10 -5.80
N ALA A 535 64.12 -52.29 -6.39
CA ALA A 535 63.40 -53.48 -5.97
C ALA A 535 63.84 -53.99 -4.58
N GLY A 536 62.86 -54.31 -3.71
CA GLY A 536 63.09 -54.97 -2.44
C GLY A 536 61.96 -54.80 -1.39
N ASP A 537 60.79 -55.40 -1.65
CA ASP A 537 59.83 -55.95 -0.65
C ASP A 537 58.99 -55.00 0.25
N PRO A 538 57.81 -55.41 0.78
CA PRO A 538 56.58 -55.89 0.11
C PRO A 538 55.40 -54.96 0.46
N LEU A 539 54.95 -54.11 -0.47
CA LEU A 539 53.59 -53.54 -0.52
C LEU A 539 53.32 -52.88 -1.90
N ALA A 540 53.93 -53.41 -2.95
CA ALA A 540 53.77 -52.91 -4.31
C ALA A 540 52.49 -53.48 -4.94
N ALA A 541 51.39 -52.72 -4.89
CA ALA A 541 50.26 -52.91 -5.79
C ALA A 541 49.76 -51.55 -6.29
N ALA A 542 49.75 -51.43 -7.63
CA ALA A 542 49.19 -50.34 -8.44
C ALA A 542 50.03 -49.06 -8.64
N CYS A 543 51.20 -49.22 -9.27
CA CYS A 543 51.64 -48.28 -10.31
C CYS A 543 51.60 -49.00 -11.66
N THR A 544 50.73 -48.58 -12.57
CA THR A 544 50.92 -48.80 -14.01
C THR A 544 50.63 -47.50 -14.75
N VAL A 545 51.64 -47.03 -15.48
CA VAL A 545 51.57 -45.90 -16.41
C VAL A 545 51.84 -46.47 -17.79
N THR A 546 51.10 -46.04 -18.82
CA THR A 546 51.45 -46.30 -20.22
C THR A 546 51.65 -44.96 -20.93
N PRO A 547 52.86 -44.63 -21.42
CA PRO A 547 53.11 -43.43 -22.21
C PRO A 547 53.13 -43.72 -23.72
N GLY A 548 52.59 -42.79 -24.53
CA GLY A 548 53.04 -42.67 -25.92
C GLY A 548 52.12 -41.97 -26.93
N THR A 549 52.67 -40.88 -27.49
CA THR A 549 52.54 -40.38 -28.88
C THR A 549 51.37 -39.47 -29.26
N GLY A 550 51.72 -38.26 -29.73
CA GLY A 550 50.80 -37.35 -30.40
C GLY A 550 50.84 -37.49 -31.92
N THR A 551 49.74 -37.15 -32.58
CA THR A 551 49.65 -36.35 -33.83
C THR A 551 48.17 -36.13 -34.17
N VAL A 552 47.91 -35.00 -34.85
CA VAL A 552 46.59 -34.42 -35.14
C VAL A 552 45.90 -35.11 -36.32
N ALA A 553 44.58 -35.35 -36.24
CA ALA A 553 43.73 -35.45 -37.42
C ALA A 553 42.31 -34.92 -37.10
N ALA A 554 41.89 -33.91 -37.86
CA ALA A 554 40.55 -33.36 -37.84
C ALA A 554 39.58 -34.27 -38.60
N THR A 555 38.44 -34.60 -37.99
CA THR A 555 37.20 -34.94 -38.71
C THR A 555 36.00 -34.33 -37.99
N LYS A 556 35.32 -33.40 -38.68
CA LYS A 556 33.93 -32.98 -38.42
C LYS A 556 33.05 -34.08 -39.07
N PRO A 557 31.96 -34.60 -38.48
CA PRO A 557 30.69 -33.87 -38.56
C PRO A 557 29.56 -34.15 -37.53
N THR A 558 28.58 -33.25 -37.62
CA THR A 558 27.12 -33.42 -37.44
C THR A 558 26.51 -33.22 -36.05
N ALA A 559 25.43 -32.43 -36.09
CA ALA A 559 24.60 -31.96 -34.99
C ALA A 559 23.86 -33.08 -34.26
N LEU A 560 23.65 -32.90 -32.96
CA LEU A 560 22.64 -33.61 -32.20
C LEU A 560 21.44 -32.68 -32.00
N THR A 561 20.39 -32.99 -32.75
CA THR A 561 19.04 -32.48 -32.62
C THR A 561 18.35 -33.08 -31.40
N ALA A 562 17.51 -32.27 -30.76
CA ALA A 562 16.54 -32.69 -29.75
C ALA A 562 15.50 -33.67 -30.34
N SER A 563 14.95 -34.54 -29.49
CA SER A 563 13.69 -35.25 -29.78
C SER A 563 12.67 -34.98 -28.67
N ALA A 564 11.51 -34.48 -29.07
CA ALA A 564 10.27 -34.49 -28.33
C ALA A 564 9.32 -35.50 -29.00
N ALA A 565 8.53 -36.20 -28.18
CA ALA A 565 7.28 -36.96 -28.42
C ALA A 565 7.30 -38.16 -27.44
N ASP A 566 6.27 -38.44 -26.64
CA ASP A 566 4.88 -38.61 -27.06
C ASP A 566 3.86 -37.91 -26.16
N ALA A 567 2.72 -37.56 -26.78
CA ALA A 567 1.55 -36.92 -26.19
C ALA A 567 0.27 -37.74 -26.42
N ALA A 568 -0.67 -37.62 -25.47
CA ALA A 568 -2.13 -37.81 -25.57
C ALA A 568 -2.66 -39.24 -25.78
N ALA A 569 -3.84 -39.70 -25.33
CA ALA A 569 -5.07 -39.15 -24.73
C ALA A 569 -5.71 -40.30 -23.88
N ALA A 570 -6.80 -40.21 -23.09
CA ALA A 570 -8.05 -39.46 -23.18
C ALA A 570 -8.83 -39.49 -21.83
N ALA A 571 -9.85 -38.63 -21.75
CA ALA A 571 -10.87 -38.41 -20.71
C ALA A 571 -11.65 -39.70 -20.30
N GLU A 572 -12.44 -39.80 -19.22
CA GLU A 572 -13.47 -38.90 -18.69
C GLU A 572 -14.07 -39.45 -17.36
N THR A 573 -14.75 -38.58 -16.60
CA THR A 573 -15.83 -38.81 -15.60
C THR A 573 -15.57 -39.00 -14.08
N ALA A 574 -16.43 -38.30 -13.33
CA ALA A 574 -16.91 -38.50 -11.95
C ALA A 574 -16.22 -37.75 -10.77
N ALA A 575 -16.88 -36.70 -10.30
CA ALA A 575 -16.94 -36.27 -8.89
C ALA A 575 -18.19 -36.92 -8.22
N PRO A 576 -18.51 -36.74 -6.91
CA PRO A 576 -17.68 -36.51 -5.71
C PRO A 576 -18.02 -37.48 -4.52
N ALA A 577 -17.18 -37.54 -3.49
CA ALA A 577 -17.53 -37.94 -2.09
C ALA A 577 -16.34 -37.55 -1.19
N ALA A 578 -16.44 -36.66 -0.20
CA ALA A 578 -17.16 -36.72 1.08
C ALA A 578 -16.50 -37.66 2.12
N GLU A 579 -15.99 -37.01 3.17
CA GLU A 579 -15.77 -37.43 4.57
C GLU A 579 -14.62 -38.39 4.95
N THR A 580 -13.77 -37.92 5.88
CA THR A 580 -13.74 -38.51 7.22
C THR A 580 -13.07 -37.57 8.22
N SER A 581 -13.86 -37.23 9.23
CA SER A 581 -13.55 -36.55 10.48
C SER A 581 -12.69 -37.44 11.38
N ALA A 582 -11.72 -36.85 12.09
CA ALA A 582 -11.13 -37.48 13.27
C ALA A 582 -11.35 -36.54 14.46
N GLU A 583 -12.35 -36.95 15.24
CA GLU A 583 -12.75 -36.50 16.56
C GLU A 583 -11.64 -36.84 17.57
N LEU A 584 -11.28 -35.89 18.43
CA LEU A 584 -10.66 -36.17 19.72
C LEU A 584 -11.48 -35.46 20.79
N ASP A 585 -12.02 -36.31 21.64
CA ASP A 585 -12.95 -36.10 22.73
C ASP A 585 -12.41 -35.15 23.81
N GLY A 586 -13.34 -34.47 24.45
CA GLY A 586 -13.11 -33.44 25.44
C GLY A 586 -12.95 -33.98 26.85
N THR A 587 -12.48 -33.11 27.74
CA THR A 587 -12.93 -33.07 29.13
C THR A 587 -13.02 -31.61 29.56
N ALA A 588 -14.23 -31.25 29.99
CA ALA A 588 -14.61 -29.96 30.53
C ALA A 588 -14.19 -29.82 31.99
N HIS A 589 -13.93 -28.58 32.42
CA HIS A 589 -14.16 -27.97 33.75
C HIS A 589 -13.52 -26.57 33.66
N GLY A 590 -14.08 -25.44 34.05
CA GLY A 590 -15.31 -25.04 34.73
C GLY A 590 -15.11 -23.52 34.96
N LEU A 591 -16.16 -22.72 34.81
CA LEU A 591 -16.18 -21.34 35.25
C LEU A 591 -16.19 -21.31 36.78
N ASP A 592 -15.29 -20.53 37.40
CA ASP A 592 -15.65 -19.51 38.41
C ASP A 592 -14.40 -18.84 39.03
N ASP A 593 -14.49 -17.51 39.07
CA ASP A 593 -13.99 -16.60 40.12
C ASP A 593 -12.50 -16.24 40.33
N ILE A 594 -12.25 -14.94 40.02
CA ILE A 594 -11.81 -13.89 40.95
C ILE A 594 -10.28 -13.64 41.17
N LYS A 595 -9.89 -12.46 40.68
CA LYS A 595 -9.07 -11.38 41.29
C LYS A 595 -7.58 -11.22 40.99
N ASP A 596 -7.32 -9.95 40.65
CA ASP A 596 -6.23 -9.06 41.05
C ASP A 596 -4.80 -9.38 40.60
N GLY A 597 -4.34 -8.52 39.68
CA GLY A 597 -3.10 -7.77 39.79
C GLY A 597 -1.80 -8.55 39.85
N GLU A 598 -1.01 -8.48 38.77
CA GLU A 598 0.36 -7.97 38.89
C GLU A 598 0.99 -7.69 37.53
N ALA A 599 1.80 -6.64 37.53
CA ALA A 599 2.54 -6.12 36.38
C ALA A 599 3.59 -7.14 35.89
N VAL A 600 3.51 -7.51 34.62
CA VAL A 600 4.60 -8.24 33.96
C VAL A 600 5.73 -7.27 33.65
N ARG A 601 6.80 -7.41 34.43
CA ARG A 601 8.09 -6.75 34.25
C ARG A 601 8.70 -7.15 32.90
N LEU A 602 9.16 -6.14 32.15
CA LEU A 602 10.02 -6.28 30.98
C LEU A 602 11.36 -6.91 31.40
N ALA A 603 11.74 -7.96 30.68
CA ALA A 603 12.99 -8.68 30.85
C ALA A 603 14.22 -7.80 30.53
N GLU A 604 15.25 -8.02 31.33
CA GLU A 604 16.52 -7.32 31.40
C GLU A 604 17.39 -7.54 30.14
N ALA A 605 18.09 -6.48 29.74
CA ALA A 605 19.11 -6.52 28.70
C ALA A 605 20.47 -6.94 29.26
N VAL A 606 21.14 -7.85 28.54
CA VAL A 606 22.52 -8.30 28.78
C VAL A 606 23.53 -7.19 28.44
N PRO A 607 24.52 -6.88 29.30
CA PRO A 607 25.54 -5.87 29.00
C PRO A 607 26.76 -6.48 28.26
N VAL A 608 27.28 -5.74 27.28
CA VAL A 608 28.62 -5.96 26.68
C VAL A 608 29.49 -4.73 26.99
N PRO A 609 30.73 -4.88 27.50
CA PRO A 609 31.54 -3.76 27.98
C PRO A 609 32.45 -3.16 26.90
N GLY A 610 32.60 -1.83 26.92
CA GLY A 610 33.75 -1.16 26.28
C GLY A 610 33.47 0.24 25.74
N LEU A 611 34.22 1.23 26.25
CA LEU A 611 34.30 2.66 25.89
C LEU A 611 33.10 3.51 26.37
N GLY A 612 33.25 4.60 27.11
CA GLY A 612 34.40 5.47 27.32
C GLY A 612 33.93 6.92 27.20
N ALA A 613 33.68 7.55 28.36
CA ALA A 613 33.54 8.98 28.66
C ALA A 613 33.23 10.00 27.54
N MET A 614 32.14 10.77 27.70
CA MET A 614 32.20 12.23 27.91
C MET A 614 30.80 12.86 28.07
N GLY A 615 30.64 13.67 29.11
CA GLY A 615 29.88 14.93 29.06
C GLY A 615 28.36 14.89 29.29
N MET A 616 27.94 14.93 30.56
CA MET A 616 26.61 15.42 30.95
C MET A 616 26.49 16.92 30.68
N VAL A 617 25.39 17.36 30.05
CA VAL A 617 24.76 18.66 30.38
C VAL A 617 23.25 18.43 30.44
N SER A 618 22.72 18.58 31.66
CA SER A 618 21.30 18.57 32.02
C SER A 618 20.66 19.92 31.67
N LEU A 619 19.44 19.90 31.14
CA LEU A 619 18.60 21.08 30.97
C LEU A 619 17.27 20.91 31.71
N SER A 620 17.23 21.43 32.92
CA SER A 620 16.05 21.82 33.72
C SER A 620 16.55 22.95 34.62
N SER A 621 15.88 24.07 34.88
CA SER A 621 14.51 24.53 34.70
C SER A 621 14.46 26.03 35.04
N LEU A 622 13.37 26.69 34.64
CA LEU A 622 12.85 28.00 35.08
C LEU A 622 13.30 28.51 36.47
N MET A 623 13.73 29.78 36.55
CA MET A 623 12.99 30.88 37.22
C MET A 623 13.82 32.19 37.27
N GLY A 624 13.20 33.28 36.82
CA GLY A 624 13.23 34.63 37.41
C GLY A 624 14.55 35.43 37.42
N ILE A 625 14.53 36.64 36.85
CA ILE A 625 14.55 37.91 37.62
C ILE A 625 14.59 39.12 36.66
N ALA A 626 13.75 40.09 37.03
CA ALA A 626 13.65 41.50 36.70
C ALA A 626 14.77 42.21 35.92
N GLY A 627 14.36 43.22 35.13
CA GLY A 627 15.23 44.34 34.82
C GLY A 627 14.77 45.22 33.66
N LEU A 628 13.90 46.19 33.94
CA LEU A 628 13.64 47.34 33.07
C LEU A 628 14.94 47.96 32.53
N ARG A 629 14.99 48.26 31.22
CA ARG A 629 15.60 49.50 30.73
C ARG A 629 14.79 50.06 29.56
N ARG A 630 14.02 51.12 29.86
CA ARG A 630 13.62 52.14 28.90
C ARG A 630 14.87 52.76 28.27
N SER A 631 14.85 53.05 26.98
CA SER A 631 14.86 54.43 26.45
C SER A 631 15.51 54.57 25.08
N ARG A 632 14.66 54.98 24.12
CA ARG A 632 14.84 56.00 23.05
C ARG A 632 15.47 55.63 21.69
N LYS A 633 14.55 55.79 20.72
CA LYS A 633 14.57 56.67 19.53
C LYS A 633 15.35 56.25 18.27
N SER A 634 14.57 56.23 17.18
CA SER A 634 14.83 56.65 15.78
C SER A 634 16.13 56.16 15.12
N ALA A 635 16.12 55.60 13.92
CA ALA A 635 15.27 55.85 12.76
C ALA A 635 14.98 54.55 11.99
#